data_AF-A0A3D0S6H7-F1
#
_entry.id   AF-A0A3D0S6H7-F1
#
_cell.length_a   1.000
_cell.length_b   1.000
_cell.length_c   1.000
_cell.angle_alpha   90.00
_cell.angle_beta   90.00
_cell.angle_gamma   90.00
#
_symmetry.space_group_name_H-M   'P 1'
#
loop_
_entity.id
_entity.type
_entity.pdbx_description
1 polymer ?
#
loop_
_entity_poly.entity_id
_entity_poly.type
_entity_poly.pdbx_seq_one_letter_code
_entity_poly.pdbx_strand_id
1 'polypeptide(L)'
;MSVLDGWVLGEHTASGITHTTYRKGSGPGVVVISEIPGITDDVVAFAEEVVGQGFTVVLPHLFGRVPSPESPTAMIGSLRQACVNREFNKLRLRQTSPIADWLRSVARELHAEL
;
A
#
# COMPACT_ATOMS: atom_id res chain seq x y z
N MET A 1 9.59 -15.20 11.63
CA MET A 1 8.49 -14.25 11.90
C MET A 1 8.41 -13.31 10.71
N SER A 2 7.23 -13.17 10.10
CA SER A 2 7.06 -12.27 8.95
C SER A 2 7.18 -10.82 9.40
N VAL A 3 7.68 -9.94 8.55
CA VAL A 3 7.84 -8.51 8.86
C VAL A 3 6.52 -7.82 9.26
N LEU A 4 5.38 -8.32 8.79
CA LEU A 4 4.04 -7.80 9.10
C LEU A 4 3.38 -8.48 10.32
N ASP A 5 4.16 -9.07 11.22
CA ASP A 5 3.58 -9.68 12.42
C ASP A 5 2.84 -8.63 13.29
N GLY A 6 1.65 -8.98 13.77
CA GLY A 6 0.76 -8.07 14.50
C GLY A 6 0.03 -7.02 13.65
N TRP A 7 0.17 -7.04 12.32
CA TRP A 7 -0.69 -6.25 11.42
C TRP A 7 -1.97 -7.01 11.08
N VAL A 8 -3.10 -6.31 11.09
CA VAL A 8 -4.40 -6.88 10.70
C VAL A 8 -4.49 -6.90 9.18
N LEU A 9 -4.59 -8.11 8.61
CA LEU A 9 -4.83 -8.32 7.19
C LEU A 9 -6.29 -8.01 6.84
N GLY A 10 -6.49 -7.24 5.77
CA GLY A 10 -7.80 -6.95 5.19
C GLY A 10 -7.71 -6.72 3.69
N GLU A 11 -8.83 -6.35 3.09
CA GLU A 11 -8.92 -6.00 1.67
C GLU A 11 -9.80 -4.76 1.51
N HIS A 12 -9.47 -3.91 0.54
CA HIS A 12 -10.27 -2.76 0.18
C HIS A 12 -10.65 -2.82 -1.30
N THR A 13 -11.94 -2.68 -1.59
CA THR A 13 -12.48 -2.72 -2.95
C THR A 13 -13.11 -1.39 -3.32
N ALA A 14 -12.68 -0.80 -4.44
CA ALA A 14 -13.29 0.41 -5.00
C ALA A 14 -13.24 0.38 -6.53
N SER A 15 -14.35 0.74 -7.17
CA SER A 15 -14.48 0.81 -8.64
C SER A 15 -14.04 -0.49 -9.35
N GLY A 16 -14.35 -1.64 -8.76
CA GLY A 16 -14.00 -2.96 -9.29
C GLY A 16 -12.52 -3.36 -9.14
N ILE A 17 -11.72 -2.58 -8.40
CA ILE A 17 -10.33 -2.88 -8.06
C ILE A 17 -10.25 -3.26 -6.59
N THR A 18 -9.63 -4.40 -6.30
CA THR A 18 -9.41 -4.90 -4.93
C THR A 18 -7.91 -5.01 -4.68
N HIS A 19 -7.45 -4.46 -3.56
CA HIS A 19 -6.11 -4.72 -3.05
C HIS A 19 -6.16 -5.12 -1.58
N THR A 20 -5.21 -5.97 -1.20
CA THR A 20 -4.91 -6.28 0.19
C THR A 20 -4.39 -5.05 0.92
N THR A 21 -4.78 -4.91 2.18
CA THR A 21 -4.33 -3.85 3.08
C THR A 21 -3.90 -4.44 4.41
N TYR A 22 -2.88 -3.86 5.03
CA TYR A 22 -2.46 -4.18 6.39
C TYR A 22 -2.75 -2.99 7.29
N ARG A 23 -3.35 -3.22 8.45
CA ARG A 23 -3.71 -2.14 9.38
C ARG A 23 -3.17 -2.38 10.79
N LYS A 24 -2.73 -1.32 11.46
CA LYS A 24 -2.28 -1.36 12.86
C LYS A 24 -2.43 0.00 13.54
N GLY A 25 -2.49 0.00 14.87
CA GLY A 25 -2.47 1.23 15.68
C GLY A 25 -3.84 1.86 15.93
N SER A 26 -3.83 2.94 16.69
CA SER A 26 -5.02 3.66 17.18
C SER A 26 -4.76 5.17 17.18
N GLY A 27 -5.72 5.96 16.71
CA GLY A 27 -5.62 7.42 16.64
C GLY A 27 -5.95 7.92 15.24
N PRO A 28 -5.46 9.11 14.83
CA PRO A 28 -5.74 9.65 13.50
C PRO A 28 -5.24 8.71 12.38
N GLY A 29 -5.96 8.67 11.27
CA GLY A 29 -5.67 7.78 10.15
C GLY A 29 -4.49 8.26 9.29
N VAL A 30 -3.57 7.35 8.96
CA VAL A 30 -2.47 7.57 8.02
C VAL A 30 -2.41 6.42 7.00
N VAL A 31 -2.35 6.74 5.71
CA VAL A 31 -2.14 5.76 4.64
C VAL A 31 -0.69 5.85 4.17
N VAL A 32 0.10 4.79 4.39
CA VAL A 32 1.49 4.70 3.94
C VAL A 32 1.52 3.94 2.62
N ILE A 33 1.94 4.61 1.53
CA ILE A 33 1.95 4.05 0.19
C ILE A 33 3.39 3.68 -0.16
N SER A 34 3.65 2.39 -0.35
CA SER A 34 4.97 1.90 -0.79
C SER A 34 5.12 2.01 -2.30
N GLU A 35 6.31 2.39 -2.75
CA GLU A 35 6.70 2.26 -4.16
C GLU A 35 7.31 0.86 -4.44
N ILE A 36 7.70 0.58 -5.69
CA ILE A 36 8.50 -0.60 -6.04
C ILE A 36 9.74 -0.68 -5.14
N PRO A 37 10.06 -1.88 -4.62
CA PRO A 37 9.50 -3.19 -4.99
C PRO A 37 8.19 -3.61 -4.29
N GLY A 38 7.67 -2.80 -3.36
CA GLY A 38 6.49 -3.08 -2.53
C GLY A 38 6.75 -2.78 -1.05
N ILE A 39 6.03 -3.45 -0.16
CA ILE A 39 6.17 -3.30 1.30
C ILE A 39 7.47 -4.00 1.73
N THR A 40 8.60 -3.28 1.79
CA THR A 40 9.90 -3.81 2.27
C THR A 40 10.03 -3.74 3.80
N ASP A 41 11.09 -4.33 4.35
CA ASP A 41 11.39 -4.23 5.79
C ASP A 41 11.52 -2.78 6.26
N ASP A 42 12.16 -1.92 5.46
CA ASP A 42 12.27 -0.47 5.76
C ASP A 42 10.91 0.24 5.75
N VAL A 43 10.00 -0.15 4.83
CA VAL A 43 8.64 0.40 4.79
C VAL A 43 7.87 0.00 6.05
N VAL A 44 7.98 -1.26 6.47
CA VAL A 44 7.32 -1.71 7.71
C VAL A 44 7.93 -1.03 8.93
N ALA A 45 9.25 -0.90 9.01
CA ALA A 45 9.91 -0.19 10.10
C ALA A 45 9.41 1.26 10.22
N PHE A 46 9.32 1.98 9.10
CA PHE A 46 8.74 3.32 9.08
C PHE A 46 7.27 3.32 9.51
N ALA A 47 6.47 2.36 9.03
CA ALA A 47 5.06 2.28 9.40
C ALA A 47 4.85 1.97 10.89
N GLU A 48 5.72 1.14 11.49
CA GLU A 48 5.75 0.89 12.94
C GLU A 48 6.13 2.14 13.74
N GLU A 49 7.06 2.97 13.26
CA GLU A 49 7.35 4.27 13.88
C GLU A 49 6.11 5.17 13.89
N VAL A 50 5.38 5.24 12.77
CA VAL A 50 4.13 6.03 12.67
C VAL A 50 3.07 5.47 13.62
N VAL A 51 2.91 4.15 13.72
CA VAL A 51 2.04 3.51 14.73
C VAL A 51 2.46 3.90 16.14
N GLY A 52 3.76 3.88 16.44
CA GLY A 52 4.34 4.25 17.73
C GLY A 52 4.06 5.70 18.14
N GLN A 53 3.79 6.58 17.17
CA GLN A 53 3.41 7.97 17.39
C GLN A 53 1.90 8.17 17.65
N GLY A 54 1.12 7.08 17.76
CA GLY A 54 -0.31 7.13 18.10
C GLY A 54 -1.22 7.37 16.91
N PHE A 55 -0.87 6.83 15.73
CA PHE A 55 -1.71 6.85 14.54
C PHE A 55 -2.28 5.46 14.23
N THR A 56 -3.43 5.44 13.56
CA THR A 56 -3.92 4.24 12.87
C THR A 56 -3.35 4.21 11.46
N VAL A 57 -2.47 3.27 11.17
CA VAL A 57 -1.79 3.15 9.89
C VAL A 57 -2.43 2.08 9.02
N VAL A 58 -2.66 2.41 7.76
CA VAL A 58 -3.03 1.47 6.70
C VAL A 58 -1.91 1.42 5.66
N LEU A 59 -1.43 0.20 5.36
CA LEU A 59 -0.43 -0.14 4.35
C LEU A 59 -1.09 -0.92 3.19
N PRO A 60 -1.44 -0.26 2.07
CA PRO A 60 -1.91 -0.93 0.87
C PRO A 60 -0.81 -1.74 0.19
N HIS A 61 -1.11 -2.99 -0.20
CA HIS A 61 -0.21 -3.80 -1.00
C HIS A 61 -0.47 -3.58 -2.49
N LEU A 62 0.28 -2.65 -3.09
CA LEU A 62 0.08 -2.22 -4.48
C LEU A 62 1.02 -2.89 -5.49
N PHE A 63 2.21 -3.29 -5.06
CA PHE A 63 3.26 -3.80 -5.92
C PHE A 63 3.92 -5.04 -5.34
N GLY A 64 4.30 -5.96 -6.24
CA GLY A 64 5.15 -7.09 -5.89
C GLY A 64 4.52 -8.10 -4.95
N ARG A 65 5.34 -8.93 -4.32
CA ARG A 65 4.95 -9.84 -3.23
C ARG A 65 5.56 -9.28 -1.94
N VAL A 66 4.82 -9.31 -0.83
CA VAL A 66 5.39 -8.96 0.49
C VAL A 66 6.64 -9.82 0.70
N PRO A 67 7.80 -9.23 1.06
CA PRO A 67 9.02 -9.96 1.31
C PRO A 67 8.74 -11.00 2.39
N SER A 68 9.04 -12.24 2.06
CA SER A 68 9.21 -13.33 3.02
C SER A 68 10.69 -13.72 2.99
N PRO A 69 11.26 -14.30 4.06
CA PRO A 69 12.68 -14.66 4.17
C PRO A 69 13.26 -15.54 3.05
N GLU A 70 12.42 -15.99 2.12
CA GLU A 70 12.61 -17.10 1.20
C GLU A 70 12.44 -16.72 -0.29
N SER A 71 12.36 -15.42 -0.65
CA SER A 71 12.18 -15.05 -2.07
C SER A 71 12.95 -13.81 -2.56
N PRO A 72 14.24 -13.95 -2.93
CA PRO A 72 15.00 -12.92 -3.67
C PRO A 72 14.47 -12.65 -5.09
N THR A 73 13.68 -13.57 -5.67
CA THR A 73 13.16 -13.48 -7.05
C THR A 73 11.95 -12.54 -7.19
N ALA A 74 11.42 -11.99 -6.09
CA ALA A 74 10.25 -11.11 -6.08
C ALA A 74 10.45 -9.79 -6.84
N MET A 75 11.70 -9.30 -6.98
CA MET A 75 11.99 -8.01 -7.64
C MET A 75 11.63 -7.98 -9.13
N ILE A 76 11.77 -9.09 -9.86
CA ILE A 76 11.58 -9.11 -11.32
C ILE A 76 10.08 -8.98 -11.70
N GLY A 77 9.18 -9.44 -10.82
CA GLY A 77 7.72 -9.36 -11.04
C GLY A 77 7.17 -7.94 -10.92
N SER A 78 7.63 -7.18 -9.92
CA SER A 78 7.12 -5.82 -9.63
C SER A 78 7.40 -4.82 -10.75
N LEU A 79 8.54 -4.95 -11.45
CA LEU A 79 8.89 -4.08 -12.57
C LEU A 79 7.90 -4.15 -13.75
N ARG A 80 7.21 -5.29 -13.94
CA ARG A 80 6.18 -5.41 -14.99
C ARG A 80 4.88 -4.69 -14.62
N GLN A 81 4.60 -4.50 -13.33
CA GLN A 81 3.42 -3.79 -12.84
C GLN A 81 3.57 -2.27 -12.94
N ALA A 82 4.77 -1.71 -12.71
CA ALA A 82 5.05 -0.32 -13.07
C ALA A 82 5.41 -0.20 -14.54
N CYS A 83 4.38 -0.30 -15.40
CA CYS A 83 4.55 0.11 -16.78
C CYS A 83 4.61 1.65 -16.83
N VAL A 84 5.81 2.19 -16.62
CA VAL A 84 6.12 3.64 -16.61
C VAL A 84 5.53 4.36 -17.84
N ASN A 85 5.48 3.69 -19.00
CA ASN A 85 4.85 4.21 -20.23
C ASN A 85 3.34 4.46 -20.11
N ARG A 86 2.59 3.66 -19.34
CA ARG A 86 1.15 3.85 -19.13
C ARG A 86 0.88 5.05 -18.24
N GLU A 87 1.71 5.25 -17.21
CA GLU A 87 1.59 6.39 -16.31
C GLU A 87 1.98 7.70 -17.00
N PHE A 88 3.03 7.71 -17.84
CA PHE A 88 3.35 8.89 -18.67
C PHE A 88 2.24 9.25 -19.67
N ASN A 89 1.55 8.27 -20.26
CA ASN A 89 0.40 8.55 -21.13
C ASN A 89 -0.78 9.14 -20.36
N LYS A 90 -1.08 8.66 -19.15
CA LYS A 90 -2.11 9.24 -18.29
C LYS A 90 -1.79 10.68 -17.91
N LEU A 91 -0.53 10.95 -17.51
CA LEU A 91 -0.06 12.30 -17.24
C LEU A 91 -0.20 13.21 -18.48
N ARG A 92 0.22 12.75 -19.66
CA ARG A 92 0.06 13.48 -20.93
C ARG A 92 -1.40 13.79 -21.25
N LEU A 93 -2.30 12.84 -20.99
CA LEU A 93 -3.74 12.97 -21.25
C LEU A 93 -4.51 13.67 -20.11
N ARG A 94 -3.83 14.11 -19.04
CA ARG A 94 -4.44 14.65 -17.81
C ARG A 94 -5.51 13.72 -17.21
N GLN A 95 -5.29 12.41 -17.32
CA GLN A 95 -6.19 11.39 -16.79
C GLN A 95 -5.72 10.92 -15.42
N THR A 96 -6.65 10.86 -14.48
CA THR A 96 -6.39 10.27 -13.16
C THR A 96 -6.20 8.76 -13.29
N SER A 97 -5.16 8.23 -12.65
CA SER A 97 -4.92 6.80 -12.60
C SER A 97 -5.95 6.12 -11.69
N PRO A 98 -6.53 4.96 -12.06
CA PRO A 98 -7.50 4.25 -11.23
C PRO A 98 -7.02 3.97 -9.80
N ILE A 99 -5.70 3.79 -9.61
CA ILE A 99 -5.11 3.58 -8.28
C ILE A 99 -5.25 4.81 -7.39
N ALA A 100 -5.20 6.02 -7.95
CA ALA A 100 -5.39 7.25 -7.18
C ALA A 100 -6.83 7.36 -6.66
N ASP A 101 -7.82 6.96 -7.48
CA ASP A 101 -9.22 6.94 -7.04
C ASP A 101 -9.48 5.85 -6.00
N TRP A 102 -8.83 4.69 -6.15
CA TRP A 102 -8.85 3.62 -5.14
C TRP A 102 -8.22 4.10 -3.82
N LEU A 103 -7.04 4.73 -3.84
CA LEU A 103 -6.37 5.27 -2.66
C LEU A 103 -7.21 6.37 -1.98
N ARG A 104 -7.85 7.25 -2.75
CA ARG A 104 -8.80 8.22 -2.20
C ARG A 104 -9.98 7.53 -1.51
N SER A 105 -10.44 6.39 -2.03
CA SER A 105 -11.49 5.61 -1.40
C SER A 105 -11.04 5.05 -0.04
N VAL A 106 -9.82 4.49 0.04
CA VAL A 106 -9.23 4.03 1.31
C VAL A 106 -9.17 5.18 2.32
N ALA A 107 -8.66 6.34 1.91
CA ALA A 107 -8.55 7.49 2.79
C ALA A 107 -9.92 7.99 3.28
N ARG A 108 -10.95 7.97 2.42
CA ARG A 108 -12.32 8.35 2.80
C ARG A 108 -12.94 7.39 3.80
N GLU A 109 -12.78 6.09 3.59
CA GLU A 109 -13.29 5.08 4.51
C GLU A 109 -12.60 5.19 5.88
N LEU A 110 -11.27 5.27 5.88
CA LEU A 110 -10.49 5.45 7.10
C LEU A 110 -10.87 6.72 7.86
N HIS A 111 -11.11 7.84 7.16
CA HIS A 111 -11.54 9.09 7.79
C HIS A 111 -12.98 9.05 8.31
N ALA A 112 -13.86 8.25 7.70
CA ALA A 112 -15.24 8.10 8.18
C ALA A 112 -15.34 7.17 9.40
N GLU A 113 -14.41 6.22 9.52
CA GLU A 113 -14.36 5.26 10.62
C GLU A 113 -13.78 5.84 11.93
N LEU A 114 -12.81 6.76 11.81
CA LEU A 114 -12.03 7.33 12.94
C LEU A 114 -12.50 8.73 13.32
#